data_AF-A0A933P3K2-F1
#
_entry.id   AF-A0A933P3K2-F1
#
_cell.length_a   1.000
_cell.length_b   1.000
_cell.length_c   1.000
_cell.angle_alpha   90.00
_cell.angle_beta   90.00
_cell.angle_gamma   90.00
#
_symmetry.space_group_name_H-M   'P 1'
#
loop_
_entity.id
_entity.type
_entity.pdbx_description
1 polymer ?
#
loop_
_entity_poly.entity_id
_entity_poly.type
_entity_poly.pdbx_seq_one_letter_code
_entity_poly.pdbx_strand_id
1 'polypeptide(L)'
;MLATFGVLQVFWSMIWFFLLFMWIMLVFRVFGDLFRDTETGGFAKVMWIVFIIVLPFLGVFVYLIARGNAMAQREVSAVQQQEQAARQYIREAAGTSSADELARLVELKNSGVIDDAEFAKMKAKIVG
;
A
#
# COMPACT_ATOMS: atom_id res chain seq x y z
N MET A 1 -44.05 -22.76 -28.38
CA MET A 1 -44.19 -21.34 -28.01
C MET A 1 -42.79 -20.78 -27.82
N LEU A 2 -42.34 -19.87 -28.69
CA LEU A 2 -41.08 -19.17 -28.46
C LEU A 2 -41.31 -18.27 -27.25
N ALA A 3 -40.55 -18.47 -26.17
CA ALA A 3 -40.66 -17.65 -24.97
C ALA A 3 -40.58 -16.18 -25.39
N THR A 4 -41.66 -15.43 -25.15
CA THR A 4 -41.68 -14.00 -25.41
C THR A 4 -40.84 -13.35 -24.31
N PHE A 5 -39.53 -13.30 -24.52
CA PHE A 5 -38.61 -12.69 -23.56
C PHE A 5 -38.94 -11.21 -23.49
N GLY A 6 -39.65 -10.82 -22.43
CA GLY A 6 -39.88 -9.41 -22.16
C GLY A 6 -38.54 -8.72 -21.93
N VAL A 7 -38.41 -7.45 -22.33
CA VAL A 7 -37.20 -6.64 -22.10
C VAL A 7 -36.77 -6.70 -20.63
N LEU A 8 -37.74 -6.76 -19.71
CA LEU A 8 -37.50 -6.92 -18.28
C LEU A 8 -36.89 -8.28 -17.88
N GLN A 9 -37.26 -9.38 -18.55
CA GLN A 9 -36.68 -10.70 -18.29
C GLN A 9 -35.23 -10.78 -18.75
N VAL A 10 -34.91 -10.18 -19.90
CA VAL A 10 -33.52 -10.08 -20.40
C VAL A 10 -32.67 -9.20 -19.48
N PHE A 11 -33.23 -8.08 -19.01
CA PHE A 11 -32.56 -7.24 -18.02
C PHE A 11 -32.30 -8.00 -16.70
N TRP A 12 -33.29 -8.76 -16.23
CA TRP A 12 -33.15 -9.56 -15.00
C TRP A 12 -32.12 -10.68 -15.15
N SER A 13 -32.09 -11.38 -16.29
CA SER A 13 -31.10 -12.42 -16.54
C SER A 13 -29.69 -11.84 -16.65
N MET A 14 -29.53 -10.64 -17.20
CA MET A 14 -28.25 -9.92 -17.23
C MET A 14 -27.75 -9.57 -15.81
N ILE A 15 -28.64 -9.12 -14.92
CA ILE A 15 -28.30 -8.89 -13.50
C ILE A 15 -27.87 -10.20 -12.83
N TRP A 16 -28.64 -11.28 -13.00
CA TRP A 16 -28.28 -12.58 -12.41
C TRP A 16 -26.94 -13.09 -12.93
N PHE A 17 -26.66 -12.94 -14.22
CA PHE A 17 -25.38 -13.31 -14.81
C PHE A 17 -24.24 -12.45 -14.28
N PHE A 18 -24.44 -11.14 -14.14
CA PHE A 18 -23.47 -10.23 -13.53
C PHE A 18 -23.18 -10.60 -12.07
N LEU A 19 -24.21 -10.89 -11.27
CA LEU A 19 -24.07 -11.34 -9.89
C LEU A 19 -23.35 -12.67 -9.80
N LEU A 20 -23.66 -13.63 -10.69
CA LEU A 20 -22.96 -14.91 -10.77
C LEU A 20 -21.47 -14.71 -11.12
N PHE A 21 -21.18 -13.85 -12.10
CA PHE A 21 -19.81 -13.53 -12.49
C PHE A 21 -19.04 -12.87 -11.34
N MET A 22 -19.65 -11.88 -10.68
CA MET A 22 -19.09 -11.25 -9.48
C MET A 22 -18.86 -12.26 -8.35
N TRP A 23 -19.81 -13.17 -8.13
CA TRP A 23 -19.70 -14.24 -7.16
C TRP A 23 -18.50 -15.15 -7.44
N ILE A 24 -18.36 -15.61 -8.68
CA ILE A 24 -17.24 -16.45 -9.11
C ILE A 24 -15.91 -15.70 -8.92
N MET A 25 -15.83 -14.42 -9.34
CA MET A 25 -14.64 -13.60 -9.13
C MET A 25 -14.28 -13.46 -7.65
N LEU A 26 -15.25 -13.27 -6.77
CA LEU A 26 -15.03 -13.18 -5.32
C LEU A 26 -14.45 -14.49 -4.77
N VAL A 27 -15.01 -15.64 -5.17
CA VAL A 27 -14.48 -16.95 -4.77
C VAL A 27 -13.02 -17.06 -5.23
N PHE A 28 -12.71 -16.86 -6.51
CA PHE A 28 -11.33 -16.92 -7.00
C PHE A 28 -10.38 -15.96 -6.26
N ARG A 29 -10.84 -14.75 -5.94
CA ARG A 29 -10.06 -13.78 -5.17
C ARG A 29 -9.76 -14.28 -3.75
N VAL A 30 -10.74 -14.85 -3.06
CA VAL A 30 -10.57 -15.44 -1.72
C VAL A 30 -9.60 -16.61 -1.77
N PHE A 31 -9.72 -17.50 -2.76
CA PHE A 31 -8.76 -18.58 -2.97
C PHE A 31 -7.35 -18.05 -3.22
N GLY A 32 -7.18 -17.05 -4.09
CA GLY A 32 -5.87 -16.44 -4.36
C GLY A 32 -5.24 -15.79 -3.13
N ASP A 33 -6.03 -15.09 -2.32
CA ASP A 33 -5.59 -14.51 -1.05
C ASP A 33 -5.18 -15.59 -0.03
N LEU A 34 -5.92 -16.70 0.03
CA LEU A 34 -5.60 -17.85 0.87
C LEU A 34 -4.28 -18.52 0.48
N PHE A 35 -3.99 -18.60 -0.83
CA PHE A 35 -2.71 -19.11 -1.31
C PHE A 35 -1.55 -18.16 -1.06
N ARG A 36 -1.76 -16.85 -1.24
CA ARG A 36 -0.74 -15.81 -1.07
C ARG A 36 -0.31 -15.64 0.39
N ASP A 37 -1.19 -15.95 1.34
CA ASP A 37 -0.86 -15.95 2.75
C ASP A 37 0.03 -17.15 3.12
N THR A 38 1.31 -16.87 3.36
CA THR A 38 2.33 -17.86 3.75
C THR A 38 2.34 -18.17 5.24
N GLU A 39 1.68 -17.37 6.07
CA GLU A 39 1.68 -17.56 7.53
C GLU A 39 0.61 -18.56 7.99
N THR A 40 -0.42 -18.75 7.18
CA THR A 40 -1.47 -19.72 7.48
C THR A 40 -1.04 -21.14 7.10
N GLY A 41 -1.00 -22.04 8.08
CA GLY A 41 -0.66 -23.44 7.89
C GLY A 41 -1.59 -24.16 6.88
N GLY A 42 -1.04 -25.14 6.16
CA GLY A 42 -1.75 -25.83 5.06
C GLY A 42 -3.09 -26.47 5.47
N PHE A 43 -3.20 -26.98 6.70
CA PHE A 43 -4.45 -27.55 7.21
C PHE A 43 -5.58 -26.52 7.32
N ALA A 44 -5.29 -25.30 7.79
CA ALA A 44 -6.26 -24.22 7.86
C ALA A 44 -6.74 -23.78 6.46
N LYS A 45 -5.86 -23.84 5.45
CA LYS A 45 -6.25 -23.59 4.05
C LYS A 45 -7.25 -24.63 3.54
N VAL A 46 -7.00 -25.91 3.78
CA VAL A 46 -7.90 -26.99 3.35
C VAL A 46 -9.27 -26.87 4.02
N MET A 47 -9.33 -26.60 5.32
CA MET A 47 -10.59 -26.39 6.04
C MET A 47 -11.39 -25.21 5.45
N TRP A 48 -10.71 -24.11 5.14
CA TRP A 48 -11.34 -22.94 4.52
C TRP A 48 -11.92 -23.24 3.14
N ILE A 49 -11.19 -23.98 2.32
CA ILE A 49 -11.64 -24.40 1.00
C ILE A 49 -12.91 -25.24 1.11
N VAL A 50 -12.91 -26.25 1.99
CA VAL A 50 -14.09 -27.11 2.23
C VAL A 50 -15.27 -26.29 2.73
N PHE A 51 -15.04 -25.36 3.66
CA PHE A 51 -16.09 -24.50 4.21
C PHE A 51 -16.72 -23.59 3.14
N ILE A 52 -15.93 -23.01 2.24
CA ILE A 52 -16.43 -22.19 1.13
C ILE A 52 -17.19 -23.04 0.10
N ILE A 53 -16.79 -24.28 -0.14
CA ILE A 53 -17.50 -25.17 -1.07
C ILE A 53 -18.87 -25.57 -0.51
N VAL A 54 -18.93 -25.91 0.78
CA VAL A 54 -20.17 -26.39 1.43
C VAL A 54 -21.13 -25.24 1.75
N LEU A 55 -20.59 -24.07 2.15
CA LEU A 55 -21.37 -22.89 2.50
C LEU A 55 -20.79 -21.66 1.78
N PRO A 56 -21.02 -21.51 0.46
CA PRO A 56 -20.41 -20.45 -0.35
C PRO A 56 -20.58 -19.05 0.24
N PHE A 57 -21.82 -18.62 0.49
CA PHE A 57 -22.10 -17.30 1.04
C PHE A 57 -21.51 -17.12 2.44
N LEU A 58 -21.77 -18.07 3.35
CA LEU A 58 -21.28 -17.99 4.73
C LEU A 58 -19.75 -18.02 4.79
N GLY A 59 -19.12 -18.85 3.96
CA GLY A 59 -17.68 -19.00 3.84
C GLY A 59 -17.00 -17.71 3.45
N VAL A 60 -17.50 -17.04 2.41
CA VAL A 60 -16.94 -15.74 2.00
C VAL A 60 -17.14 -14.69 3.09
N PHE A 61 -18.31 -14.61 3.73
CA PHE A 61 -18.56 -13.63 4.80
C PHE A 61 -17.66 -13.83 6.01
N VAL A 62 -17.55 -15.06 6.52
CA VAL A 62 -16.67 -15.36 7.67
C VAL A 62 -15.20 -15.14 7.29
N TYR A 63 -14.81 -15.46 6.05
CA TYR A 63 -13.44 -15.20 5.57
C TYR A 63 -13.11 -13.71 5.59
N LEU A 64 -14.02 -12.87 5.07
CA LEU A 64 -13.85 -11.42 5.08
C LEU A 64 -13.77 -10.85 6.50
N ILE A 65 -14.52 -11.38 7.46
CA ILE A 65 -14.43 -10.96 8.87
C ILE A 65 -13.10 -11.40 9.48
N ALA A 66 -12.71 -12.66 9.28
CA ALA A 66 -11.52 -13.23 9.87
C ALA A 66 -10.21 -12.64 9.30
N ARG A 67 -10.21 -12.26 8.02
CA ARG A 67 -9.00 -11.81 7.29
C ARG A 67 -9.08 -10.39 6.75
N GLY A 68 -10.19 -9.67 6.90
CA GLY A 68 -10.28 -8.25 6.53
C GLY A 68 -9.29 -7.38 7.31
N ASN A 69 -8.91 -7.81 8.51
CA ASN A 69 -7.96 -7.10 9.36
C ASN A 69 -6.51 -7.10 8.82
N ALA A 70 -6.16 -8.08 7.98
CA ALA A 70 -4.84 -8.13 7.33
C ALA A 70 -4.65 -7.02 6.29
N MET A 71 -5.73 -6.44 5.75
CA MET A 71 -5.64 -5.27 4.86
C MET A 71 -5.34 -3.99 5.65
N ALA A 72 -5.99 -3.79 6.80
CA ALA A 72 -5.77 -2.62 7.64
C ALA A 72 -4.34 -2.55 8.21
N GLN A 73 -3.79 -3.69 8.63
CA GLN A 73 -2.42 -3.73 9.17
C GLN A 73 -1.34 -3.50 8.11
N ARG A 74 -1.59 -3.92 6.86
CA ARG A 74 -0.64 -3.74 5.75
C ARG A 74 -0.62 -2.32 5.21
N GLU A 75 -1.76 -1.62 5.20
CA GLU A 75 -1.76 -0.19 4.85
C GLU A 75 -0.98 0.64 5.87
N VAL A 76 -1.17 0.38 7.17
CA VAL A 76 -0.43 1.10 8.21
C VAL A 76 1.08 0.83 8.13
N SER A 77 1.49 -0.43 7.91
CA SER A 77 2.91 -0.75 7.81
C SER A 77 3.55 -0.23 6.51
N ALA A 78 2.82 -0.24 5.38
CA ALA A 78 3.30 0.33 4.12
C ALA A 78 3.46 1.86 4.21
N VAL A 79 2.51 2.56 4.82
CA VAL A 79 2.59 4.00 5.07
C VAL A 79 3.75 4.33 6.01
N GLN A 80 3.94 3.55 7.08
CA GLN A 80 5.08 3.74 8.00
C GLN A 80 6.43 3.51 7.31
N GLN A 81 6.56 2.49 6.45
CA GLN A 81 7.80 2.24 5.71
C GLN A 81 8.09 3.36 4.70
N GLN A 82 7.08 3.88 4.01
CA GLN A 82 7.25 5.02 3.11
C GLN A 82 7.62 6.30 3.86
N GLU A 83 7.00 6.57 5.02
CA GLU A 83 7.39 7.71 5.86
C GLU A 83 8.84 7.59 6.35
N GLN A 84 9.28 6.40 6.76
CA GLN A 84 10.66 6.18 7.22
C GLN A 84 11.65 6.42 6.08
N ALA A 85 11.39 5.89 4.89
CA ALA A 85 12.23 6.10 3.72
C ALA A 85 12.29 7.58 3.31
N ALA A 86 11.16 8.29 3.33
CA ALA A 86 11.10 9.73 3.03
C ALA A 86 11.89 10.56 4.05
N ARG A 87 11.76 10.25 5.36
CA ARG A 87 12.53 10.93 6.42
C ARG A 87 14.02 10.69 6.28
N GLN A 88 14.44 9.49 5.90
CA GLN A 88 15.85 9.17 5.68
C GLN A 88 16.41 9.96 4.50
N TYR A 89 15.69 9.99 3.37
CA TYR A 89 16.07 10.77 2.19
C TYR A 89 16.21 12.27 2.51
N ILE A 90 15.27 12.85 3.26
CA ILE A 90 15.32 14.26 3.67
C ILE A 90 16.54 14.53 4.57
N ARG A 91 16.88 13.63 5.50
CA ARG A 91 18.07 13.81 6.37
C ARG A 91 19.37 13.72 5.57
N GLU A 92 19.48 12.76 4.66
CA GLU A 92 20.66 12.59 3.82
C GLU A 92 20.85 13.78 2.85
N ALA A 93 19.76 14.23 2.23
CA ALA A 93 19.76 15.40 1.35
C ALA A 93 20.10 16.71 2.12
N ALA A 94 19.52 16.93 3.29
CA ALA A 94 19.81 18.10 4.12
C ALA A 94 21.26 18.08 4.68
N GLY A 95 21.76 16.91 5.07
CA GLY A 95 23.15 16.74 5.53
C GLY A 95 24.18 17.01 4.41
N THR A 96 23.88 16.56 3.19
CA THR A 96 24.72 16.81 2.01
C THR A 96 24.71 18.30 1.62
N SER A 97 23.53 18.94 1.62
CA SER A 97 23.39 20.38 1.34
C SER A 97 24.18 21.26 2.31
N SER A 98 24.17 20.91 3.61
CA SER A 98 24.90 21.68 4.63
C SER A 98 26.41 21.60 4.45
N ALA A 99 26.93 20.43 4.04
CA ALA A 99 28.35 20.25 3.75
C ALA A 99 28.79 21.00 2.48
N ASP A 100 27.96 20.97 1.42
CA ASP A 100 28.21 21.71 0.18
C ASP A 100 28.16 23.24 0.39
N GLU A 101 27.23 23.73 1.23
CA GLU A 101 27.15 25.15 1.60
C GLU A 101 28.37 25.61 2.40
N LEU A 102 28.88 24.78 3.33
CA LEU A 102 30.11 25.06 4.07
C LEU A 102 31.34 25.10 3.14
N ALA A 103 31.42 24.20 2.15
CA ALA A 103 32.51 24.18 1.19
C ALA A 103 32.55 25.45 0.34
N ARG A 104 31.39 25.93 -0.16
CA ARG A 104 31.28 27.20 -0.89
C ARG A 104 31.65 28.40 -0.02
N LEU A 105 31.29 28.39 1.26
CA LEU A 105 31.65 29.43 2.21
C LEU A 105 33.18 29.55 2.40
N VAL A 106 33.88 28.41 2.46
CA VAL A 106 35.35 28.38 2.53
C VAL A 106 35.98 28.95 1.25
N GLU A 107 35.40 28.63 0.09
CA GLU A 107 35.87 29.17 -1.20
C GLU A 107 35.69 30.69 -1.32
N LEU A 108 34.54 31.22 -0.86
CA LEU A 108 34.27 32.66 -0.82
C LEU A 108 35.23 33.40 0.12
N LYS A 109 35.59 32.78 1.25
CA LYS A 109 36.60 33.31 2.16
C LYS A 109 37.98 33.33 1.52
N ASN A 110 38.41 32.23 0.89
CA ASN A 110 39.73 32.11 0.29
C ASN A 110 39.91 33.03 -0.93
N SER A 111 38.84 33.33 -1.64
CA SER A 111 38.82 34.31 -2.73
C SER A 111 38.76 35.77 -2.27
N GLY A 112 38.64 36.01 -0.94
CA GLY A 112 38.61 37.35 -0.36
C GLY A 112 37.30 38.11 -0.60
N VAL A 113 36.23 37.41 -0.99
CA VAL A 113 34.90 38.00 -1.22
C VAL A 113 34.19 38.34 0.08
N ILE A 114 34.50 37.61 1.16
CA ILE A 114 33.95 37.81 2.51
C ILE A 114 35.06 37.83 3.55
N ASP A 115 34.84 38.56 4.65
CA ASP A 115 35.80 38.63 5.76
C ASP A 115 35.60 37.53 6.83
N ASP A 116 36.52 37.45 7.79
CA ASP A 116 36.46 36.44 8.87
C ASP A 116 35.22 36.55 9.76
N ALA A 117 34.70 37.77 9.96
CA ALA A 117 33.53 38.02 10.78
C ALA A 117 32.25 37.59 10.05
N GLU A 118 32.16 37.87 8.76
CA GLU A 118 31.07 37.45 7.87
C GLU A 118 31.04 35.92 7.70
N PHE A 119 32.20 35.29 7.52
CA PHE A 119 32.32 33.84 7.46
C PHE A 119 31.83 33.16 8.75
N ALA A 120 32.24 33.66 9.92
CA ALA A 120 31.80 33.10 11.20
C ALA A 120 30.28 33.22 11.40
N LYS A 121 29.69 34.36 10.99
CA LYS A 121 28.25 34.61 11.07
C LYS A 121 27.45 33.67 10.17
N MET A 122 27.91 33.44 8.94
CA MET A 122 27.22 32.56 7.98
C MET A 122 27.40 31.08 8.34
N LYS A 123 28.58 30.67 8.80
CA LYS A 123 28.83 29.31 9.31
C LYS A 123 27.90 28.95 10.47
N ALA A 124 27.70 29.87 11.41
CA ALA A 124 26.81 29.67 12.55
C ALA A 124 25.35 29.44 12.14
N LYS A 125 24.93 29.96 10.98
CA LYS A 125 23.56 29.82 10.44
C LYS A 125 23.30 28.48 9.74
N ILE A 126 24.36 27.81 9.27
CA ILE A 126 24.26 26.52 8.56
C ILE A 126 24.40 25.34 9.53
N VAL A 127 25.18 25.52 10.59
CA VAL A 127 25.46 24.47 11.58
C VAL A 127 24.51 24.53 12.79
N GLY A 128 23.85 25.66 13.02
CA GLY A 128 22.87 25.88 14.09
C GLY A 128 21.43 25.71 13.62
#